data_AF-A0A1M5XXP5-F1
#
_entry.id   AF-A0A1M5XXP5-F1
#
_cell.length_a   1.000
_cell.length_b   1.000
_cell.length_c   1.000
_cell.angle_alpha   90.00
_cell.angle_beta   90.00
_cell.angle_gamma   90.00
#
_symmetry.space_group_name_H-M   'P 1'
#
loop_
_entity.id
_entity.type
_entity.pdbx_description
1 polymer ?
#
loop_
_entity_poly.entity_id
_entity_poly.type
_entity_poly.pdbx_seq_one_letter_code
_entity_poly.pdbx_strand_id
1 'polypeptide(L)'
;MNLEILRIAIENEHWLLKSAVSESSTTMEAAIGVGRLLLSNGGDTSVLSSRQTYVYESCIKPLYDVDCQGVFGPDTCTGSGKVDEETLPTAWEEDDFRCQHCRHDRNRIDSE
;
A
#
# COMPACT_ATOMS: atom_id res chain seq x y z
N MET A 1 -4.47 2.07 -9.56
CA MET A 1 -5.03 1.21 -8.50
C MET A 1 -4.95 -0.23 -8.94
N ASN A 2 -4.01 -0.94 -8.34
CA ASN A 2 -3.82 -2.37 -8.44
C ASN A 2 -4.79 -3.07 -7.48
N LEU A 3 -5.77 -3.76 -8.05
CA LEU A 3 -6.85 -4.41 -7.30
C LEU A 3 -6.36 -5.60 -6.46
N GLU A 4 -5.17 -6.16 -6.75
CA GLU A 4 -4.58 -7.22 -5.94
C GLU A 4 -4.20 -6.71 -4.54
N ILE A 5 -3.60 -5.51 -4.47
CA ILE A 5 -3.25 -4.87 -3.20
C ILE A 5 -4.51 -4.66 -2.37
N LEU A 6 -5.59 -4.17 -3.01
CA LEU A 6 -6.87 -3.98 -2.34
C LEU A 6 -7.44 -5.29 -1.79
N ARG A 7 -7.37 -6.36 -2.60
CA ARG A 7 -7.83 -7.70 -2.22
C ARG A 7 -7.06 -8.22 -1.03
N ILE A 8 -5.72 -8.24 -1.09
CA ILE A 8 -4.83 -8.67 -0.01
C ILE A 8 -5.13 -7.91 1.28
N ALA A 9 -5.25 -6.58 1.19
CA ALA A 9 -5.51 -5.73 2.35
C ALA A 9 -6.86 -6.03 3.02
N ILE A 10 -7.91 -6.32 2.23
CA ILE A 10 -9.26 -6.62 2.73
C ILE A 10 -9.37 -8.03 3.27
N GLU A 11 -8.86 -9.02 2.52
CA GLU A 11 -9.01 -10.44 2.86
C GLU A 11 -8.20 -10.83 4.09
N ASN A 12 -7.03 -10.20 4.27
CA ASN A 12 -6.15 -10.47 5.41
C ASN A 12 -6.27 -9.44 6.54
N GLU A 13 -7.18 -8.46 6.41
CA GLU A 13 -7.27 -7.29 7.29
C GLU A 13 -5.88 -6.73 7.63
N HIS A 14 -5.10 -6.45 6.60
CA HIS A 14 -3.67 -6.21 6.74
C HIS A 14 -3.38 -5.05 7.70
N TRP A 15 -2.25 -5.10 8.39
CA TRP A 15 -1.93 -4.16 9.47
C TRP A 15 -1.92 -2.69 9.00
N LEU A 16 -1.55 -2.42 7.75
CA LEU A 16 -1.62 -1.08 7.15
C LEU A 16 -3.06 -0.57 7.02
N LEU A 17 -4.02 -1.41 6.63
CA LEU A 17 -5.43 -1.05 6.62
C LEU A 17 -5.93 -0.81 8.06
N LYS A 18 -5.49 -1.63 9.02
CA LYS A 18 -5.77 -1.43 10.46
C LYS A 18 -5.22 -0.10 10.97
N SER A 19 -3.97 0.24 10.62
CA SER A 19 -3.33 1.50 11.00
C SER A 19 -4.09 2.69 10.43
N ALA A 20 -4.36 2.66 9.12
CA ALA A 20 -5.07 3.75 8.43
C ALA A 20 -6.50 3.93 8.97
N VAL A 21 -7.19 2.85 9.35
CA VAL A 21 -8.49 2.95 10.03
C VAL A 21 -8.33 3.57 11.42
N SER A 22 -7.33 3.17 12.20
CA SER A 22 -7.09 3.68 13.56
C SER A 22 -6.74 5.17 13.62
N GLU A 23 -6.15 5.69 12.54
CA GLU A 23 -5.79 7.11 12.38
C GLU A 23 -6.93 7.95 11.77
N SER A 24 -8.03 7.31 11.40
CA SER A 24 -9.19 7.95 10.78
C SER A 24 -10.40 7.99 11.71
N SER A 25 -11.46 8.70 11.30
CA SER A 25 -12.76 8.63 11.97
C SER A 25 -13.69 7.56 11.39
N THR A 26 -13.15 6.50 10.79
CA THR A 26 -13.92 5.40 10.17
C THR A 26 -13.80 4.09 10.94
N THR A 27 -14.54 3.07 10.50
CA THR A 27 -14.45 1.71 11.04
C THR A 27 -13.87 0.74 10.03
N MET A 28 -13.36 -0.40 10.51
CA MET A 28 -12.83 -1.44 9.65
C MET A 28 -13.89 -1.96 8.69
N GLU A 29 -15.13 -2.13 9.15
CA GLU A 29 -16.26 -2.57 8.33
C GLU A 29 -16.58 -1.57 7.20
N ALA A 30 -16.48 -0.27 7.49
CA ALA A 30 -16.67 0.76 6.48
C ALA A 30 -15.55 0.72 5.43
N ALA A 31 -14.29 0.56 5.85
CA ALA A 31 -13.15 0.45 4.95
C ALA A 31 -13.24 -0.81 4.06
N ILE A 32 -13.55 -1.98 4.66
CA ILE A 32 -13.79 -3.23 3.94
C ILE A 32 -14.97 -3.08 2.96
N GLY A 33 -16.05 -2.44 3.39
CA GLY A 33 -17.23 -2.20 2.55
C GLY A 33 -16.92 -1.37 1.31
N VAL A 34 -16.19 -0.26 1.48
CA VAL A 34 -15.74 0.57 0.36
C VAL A 34 -14.76 -0.20 -0.53
N GLY A 35 -13.84 -0.96 0.06
CA GLY A 35 -12.90 -1.78 -0.68
C GLY A 35 -13.59 -2.83 -1.55
N ARG A 36 -14.58 -3.54 -1.03
CA ARG A 36 -15.39 -4.52 -1.78
C ARG A 36 -16.19 -3.86 -2.91
N LEU A 37 -16.73 -2.66 -2.67
CA LEU A 37 -17.43 -1.89 -3.69
C LEU A 37 -16.50 -1.53 -4.84
N LEU A 38 -15.28 -1.07 -4.55
CA LEU A 38 -14.27 -0.77 -5.56
C LEU A 38 -13.85 -2.03 -6.32
N LEU A 39 -13.59 -3.15 -5.64
CA LEU A 39 -13.28 -4.43 -6.29
C LEU A 39 -14.37 -4.86 -7.27
N SER A 40 -15.64 -4.70 -6.89
CA SER A 40 -16.79 -5.06 -7.73
C SER A 40 -16.97 -4.16 -8.95
N ASN A 41 -16.40 -2.94 -8.92
CA ASN A 41 -16.48 -1.94 -9.98
C ASN A 41 -15.12 -1.69 -10.65
N GLY A 42 -14.18 -2.65 -10.58
CA GLY A 42 -12.89 -2.54 -11.26
C GLY A 42 -12.01 -1.37 -10.78
N GLY A 43 -12.21 -0.92 -9.54
CA GLY A 43 -11.48 0.21 -8.96
C GLY A 43 -12.04 1.59 -9.31
N ASP A 44 -13.20 1.68 -9.96
CA ASP A 44 -13.83 2.95 -10.30
C ASP A 44 -14.26 3.71 -9.03
N THR A 45 -13.58 4.82 -8.73
CA THR A 45 -13.89 5.66 -7.56
C THR A 45 -15.08 6.58 -7.78
N SER A 46 -15.56 6.75 -9.02
CA SER A 46 -16.70 7.61 -9.34
C SER A 46 -18.03 7.05 -8.80
N VAL A 47 -18.08 5.76 -8.48
CA VAL A 47 -19.24 5.09 -7.87
C VAL A 47 -19.40 5.40 -6.38
N LEU A 48 -18.40 6.05 -5.76
CA LEU A 48 -18.41 6.33 -4.33
C LEU A 48 -19.25 7.58 -4.00
N SER A 49 -20.10 7.47 -2.99
CA SER A 49 -20.70 8.65 -2.35
C SER A 49 -19.64 9.50 -1.63
N SER A 50 -19.98 10.73 -1.24
CA SER A 50 -19.04 11.60 -0.51
C SER A 50 -18.48 10.98 0.77
N ARG A 51 -19.31 10.24 1.52
CA ARG A 51 -18.86 9.55 2.75
C ARG A 51 -17.93 8.38 2.42
N GLN A 52 -18.21 7.63 1.37
CA GLN A 52 -17.35 6.53 0.93
C GLN A 52 -16.04 7.04 0.31
N THR A 53 -16.08 8.20 -0.34
CA THR A 53 -14.90 8.90 -0.87
C THR A 53 -13.96 9.29 0.27
N TYR A 54 -14.51 9.81 1.39
CA TYR A 54 -13.70 10.07 2.57
C TYR A 54 -12.97 8.81 3.07
N VAL A 55 -13.70 7.68 3.21
CA VAL A 55 -13.11 6.40 3.63
C VAL A 55 -12.05 5.90 2.65
N TYR A 56 -12.28 6.07 1.35
CA TYR A 56 -11.31 5.75 0.32
C TYR A 56 -10.02 6.57 0.49
N GLU A 57 -10.15 7.89 0.58
CA GLU A 57 -9.01 8.81 0.73
C GLU A 57 -8.25 8.58 2.03
N SER A 58 -8.95 8.31 3.14
CA SER A 58 -8.34 8.16 4.46
C SER A 58 -7.74 6.78 4.72
N CYS A 59 -8.26 5.72 4.11
CA CYS A 59 -7.91 4.35 4.49
C CYS A 59 -7.45 3.45 3.35
N ILE A 60 -7.96 3.65 2.13
CA ILE A 60 -7.63 2.78 0.99
C ILE A 60 -6.48 3.35 0.16
N LYS A 61 -6.55 4.65 -0.14
CA LYS A 61 -5.51 5.35 -0.91
C LYS A 61 -4.11 5.25 -0.27
N PRO A 62 -3.95 5.35 1.08
CA PRO A 62 -2.64 5.21 1.71
C PRO A 62 -2.00 3.82 1.52
N LEU A 63 -2.77 2.77 1.24
CA LEU A 63 -2.23 1.44 0.97
C LEU A 63 -1.31 1.42 -0.26
N TYR A 64 -1.44 2.40 -1.15
CA TYR A 64 -0.65 2.51 -2.37
C TYR A 64 0.47 3.53 -2.25
N ASP A 65 0.50 4.31 -1.17
CA ASP A 65 1.43 5.42 -0.98
C ASP A 65 2.53 5.06 0.04
N VAL A 66 3.14 3.89 -0.14
CA VAL A 66 4.10 3.34 0.83
C VAL A 66 5.49 3.92 0.62
N ASP A 67 6.02 4.55 1.67
CA ASP A 67 7.39 5.08 1.68
C ASP A 67 8.43 3.96 1.61
N CYS A 68 9.50 4.21 0.86
CA CYS A 68 10.64 3.30 0.79
C CYS A 68 11.40 3.31 2.12
N GLN A 69 11.70 2.13 2.66
CA GLN A 69 12.44 1.98 3.90
C GLN A 69 13.96 2.22 3.76
N GLY A 70 14.47 2.35 2.53
CA GLY A 70 15.89 2.58 2.29
C GLY A 70 16.77 1.32 2.38
N VAL A 71 18.04 1.49 2.04
CA VAL A 71 19.13 0.56 2.36
C VAL A 71 20.25 1.35 3.02
N PHE A 72 20.79 0.84 4.12
CA PHE A 72 21.89 1.48 4.83
C PHE A 72 23.23 1.02 4.28
N GLY A 73 23.98 1.94 3.66
CA GLY A 73 25.31 1.69 3.11
C GLY A 73 25.95 2.97 2.55
N PRO A 74 27.27 2.97 2.31
CA PRO A 74 27.92 4.05 1.57
C PRO A 74 27.43 4.04 0.11
N ASP A 75 27.06 5.22 -0.41
CA ASP A 75 26.55 5.44 -1.77
C ASP A 75 25.29 4.63 -2.16
N THR A 76 24.42 4.31 -1.19
CA THR A 76 23.15 3.60 -1.44
C THR A 76 21.92 4.51 -1.40
N CYS A 77 20.85 4.06 -2.04
CA CYS A 77 19.50 4.62 -1.91
C CYS A 77 19.07 4.71 -0.43
N THR A 78 18.81 5.94 0.04
CA THR A 78 18.46 6.24 1.44
C THR A 78 16.96 6.24 1.75
N GLY A 79 16.13 5.72 0.84
CA GLY A 79 14.67 5.61 1.06
C GLY A 79 13.87 6.88 0.78
N SER A 80 14.37 7.80 -0.06
CA SER A 80 13.65 9.04 -0.41
C SER A 80 12.52 8.86 -1.43
N GLY A 81 12.25 7.63 -1.87
CA GLY A 81 11.23 7.31 -2.88
C GLY A 81 10.02 6.58 -2.30
N LYS A 82 9.08 6.23 -3.17
CA LYS A 82 7.94 5.36 -2.87
C LYS A 82 8.22 3.94 -3.38
N VAL A 83 7.57 2.95 -2.79
CA VAL A 83 7.55 1.60 -3.36
C VAL A 83 6.61 1.59 -4.56
N ASP A 84 7.03 1.04 -5.69
CA ASP A 84 6.25 1.06 -6.91
C ASP A 84 5.01 0.17 -6.78
N GLU A 85 3.86 0.65 -7.27
CA GLU A 85 2.56 -0.04 -7.19
C GLU A 85 2.59 -1.44 -7.84
N GLU A 86 3.45 -1.65 -8.84
CA GLU A 86 3.68 -2.96 -9.48
C GLU A 86 4.40 -3.95 -8.55
N THR A 87 5.30 -3.45 -7.70
CA THR A 87 6.10 -4.26 -6.77
C THR A 87 5.47 -4.37 -5.39
N LEU A 88 4.48 -3.53 -5.08
CA LEU A 88 3.78 -3.53 -3.81
C LEU A 88 3.25 -4.93 -3.45
N PRO A 89 2.51 -5.67 -4.30
CA PRO A 89 1.99 -6.98 -3.91
C PRO A 89 3.06 -7.91 -3.31
N THR A 90 4.22 -8.00 -3.96
CA THR A 90 5.37 -8.76 -3.46
C THR A 90 5.98 -8.13 -2.20
N ALA A 91 6.10 -6.81 -2.12
CA ALA A 91 6.57 -6.13 -0.92
C ALA A 91 5.69 -6.40 0.30
N TRP A 92 4.37 -6.53 0.11
CA TRP A 92 3.41 -6.87 1.17
C TRP A 92 3.51 -8.33 1.59
N GLU A 93 3.79 -9.24 0.66
CA GLU A 93 4.02 -10.67 0.96
C GLU A 93 5.36 -10.91 1.67
N GLU A 94 6.41 -10.19 1.26
CA GLU A 94 7.78 -10.38 1.75
C GLU A 94 8.17 -9.47 2.93
N ASP A 95 7.30 -8.53 3.31
CA ASP A 95 7.59 -7.45 4.27
C ASP A 95 8.85 -6.62 3.87
N ASP A 96 9.03 -6.42 2.56
CA ASP A 96 10.19 -5.73 1.96
C ASP A 96 9.77 -4.45 1.25
N PHE A 97 9.54 -3.37 2.00
CA PHE A 97 9.09 -2.08 1.46
C PHE A 97 10.24 -1.22 0.93
N ARG A 98 11.02 -1.78 0.00
CA ARG A 98 12.09 -1.08 -0.71
C ARG A 98 11.68 -0.75 -2.13
N CYS A 99 11.95 0.48 -2.55
CA CYS A 99 11.82 0.90 -3.95
C CYS A 99 12.84 0.16 -4.84
N GLN A 100 12.65 0.24 -6.15
CA GLN A 100 13.49 -0.46 -7.13
C GLN A 100 14.98 -0.14 -6.97
N HIS A 101 15.36 1.12 -6.77
CA HIS A 101 16.76 1.53 -6.55
C HIS A 101 17.35 0.87 -5.30
N CYS A 102 16.61 0.89 -4.19
CA CYS A 102 17.04 0.29 -2.94
C CYS A 102 17.15 -1.25 -3.06
N ARG A 103 16.24 -1.91 -3.79
CA ARG A 103 16.37 -3.36 -4.07
C ARG A 103 17.60 -3.67 -4.93
N HIS A 104 17.90 -2.85 -5.93
CA HIS A 104 19.10 -2.98 -6.75
C HIS A 104 20.38 -2.84 -5.91
N ASP A 105 20.45 -1.82 -5.05
CA ASP A 105 21.63 -1.58 -4.21
C ASP A 105 21.85 -2.71 -3.20
N ARG A 106 20.78 -3.23 -2.59
CA ARG A 106 20.88 -4.40 -1.71
C ARG A 106 21.46 -5.60 -2.44
N ASN A 107 20.94 -5.92 -3.62
CA ASN A 107 21.41 -7.08 -4.39
C ASN A 107 22.89 -6.94 -4.80
N ARG A 108 23.35 -5.73 -5.08
CA ARG A 108 24.77 -5.44 -5.33
C ARG A 108 25.61 -5.74 -4.09
N ILE A 109 25.19 -5.24 -2.92
CA ILE A 109 25.89 -5.45 -1.64
C ILE A 109 25.94 -6.93 -1.27
N ASP A 110 24.83 -7.68 -1.42
CA ASP A 110 24.76 -9.10 -1.07
C ASP A 110 25.62 -10.00 -1.99
N SER A 111 26.06 -9.47 -3.14
CA SER A 111 26.88 -10.18 -4.13
C SER A 111 28.39 -9.89 -4.00
N GLU A 112 28.79 -8.99 -3.09
CA GLU A 112 30.17 -8.62 -2.77
C GLU A 112 30.70 -9.39 -1.54
#